data_AF-A0A7V9Q078-F1
#
_entry.id   AF-A0A7V9Q078-F1
#
_cell.length_a   1.000
_cell.length_b   1.000
_cell.length_c   1.000
_cell.angle_alpha   90.00
_cell.angle_beta   90.00
_cell.angle_gamma   90.00
#
_symmetry.space_group_name_H-M   'P 1'
#
loop_
_entity.id
_entity.type
_entity.pdbx_description
1 polymer ?
#
loop_
_entity_poly.entity_id
_entity_poly.type
_entity_poly.pdbx_seq_one_letter_code
_entity_poly.pdbx_strand_id
1 'polypeptide(L)'
;VVVFHPGFLLERSREAALDAVVEQLGTLRERLEGKGRGVPFGVEVMGRVRDLGSLDDVLEISRRTNWVRPVLDFAHMHATSDGGFVGVEPFALALEAVDAVLEAGSPFHIHFSDIAFANRNETKHLPYGEGTLRADPLREALYLLDRPATVISESPDERSSQAIRAVLAAGASSVERSS
;
A
#
# COMPACT_ATOMS: atom_id res chain seq x y z
N VAL A 1 -0.76 8.34 9.87
CA VAL A 1 -0.27 8.70 8.52
C VAL A 1 -1.47 9.25 7.76
N VAL A 2 -1.34 10.36 7.04
CA VAL A 2 -2.36 10.84 6.10
C VAL A 2 -2.08 10.17 4.76
N VAL A 3 -2.97 9.28 4.32
CA VAL A 3 -2.82 8.54 3.06
C VAL A 3 -3.55 9.26 1.94
N PHE A 4 -2.95 9.30 0.76
CA PHE A 4 -3.54 9.91 -0.43
C PHE A 4 -3.09 9.20 -1.71
N HIS A 5 -3.92 9.33 -2.73
CA HIS A 5 -3.57 8.92 -4.09
C HIS A 5 -2.78 10.01 -4.83
N PRO A 6 -1.73 9.67 -5.59
CA PRO A 6 -0.87 10.65 -6.27
C PRO A 6 -1.56 11.39 -7.41
N GLY A 7 -2.66 10.84 -7.94
CA GLY A 7 -3.51 11.49 -8.94
C GLY A 7 -3.44 10.86 -10.33
N PHE A 8 -3.82 11.64 -11.35
CA PHE A 8 -3.96 11.18 -12.72
C PHE A 8 -2.89 11.80 -13.63
N LEU A 9 -2.55 11.13 -14.74
CA LEU A 9 -1.58 11.67 -15.71
C LEU A 9 -2.09 12.93 -16.44
N LEU A 10 -3.40 13.03 -16.70
CA LEU A 10 -4.03 14.18 -17.38
C LEU A 10 -3.27 14.62 -18.65
N GLU A 11 -3.02 13.68 -19.57
CA GLU A 11 -2.29 13.89 -20.84
C GLU A 11 -0.79 14.23 -20.70
N ARG A 12 -0.27 14.30 -19.48
CA ARG A 12 1.17 14.47 -19.23
C ARG A 12 1.92 13.16 -19.44
N SER A 13 3.23 13.27 -19.69
CA SER A 13 4.12 12.12 -19.51
C SER A 13 4.16 11.72 -18.03
N ARG A 14 4.44 10.44 -17.77
CA ARG A 14 4.57 9.91 -16.40
C ARG A 14 5.63 10.68 -15.60
N GLU A 15 6.77 10.98 -16.22
CA GLU A 15 7.83 11.78 -15.59
C GLU A 15 7.36 13.19 -15.22
N ALA A 16 6.70 13.90 -16.14
CA ALA A 16 6.20 15.24 -15.85
C ALA A 16 5.11 15.24 -14.76
N ALA A 17 4.33 14.17 -14.65
CA ALA A 17 3.37 14.00 -13.57
C ALA A 17 4.07 13.74 -12.22
N LEU A 18 5.10 12.89 -12.19
CA LEU A 18 5.94 12.65 -11.01
C LEU A 18 6.61 13.94 -10.52
N ASP A 19 7.23 14.69 -11.42
CA ASP A 19 7.85 15.98 -11.11
C ASP A 19 6.87 16.94 -10.44
N ALA A 20 5.67 17.09 -11.02
CA ALA A 20 4.64 17.96 -10.49
C ALA A 20 4.17 17.53 -9.08
N VAL A 21 3.99 16.22 -8.85
CA VAL A 21 3.60 15.70 -7.53
C VAL A 21 4.70 15.96 -6.49
N VAL A 22 5.96 15.71 -6.82
CA VAL A 22 7.09 15.94 -5.91
C VAL A 22 7.23 17.42 -5.55
N GLU A 23 7.11 18.32 -6.52
CA GLU A 23 7.14 19.78 -6.29
C GLU A 23 6.01 20.23 -5.36
N GLN A 24 4.78 19.75 -5.61
CA GLN A 24 3.61 20.07 -4.80
C GLN A 24 3.74 19.55 -3.37
N LEU A 25 4.27 18.34 -3.18
CA LEU A 25 4.55 17.77 -1.87
C LEU A 25 5.65 18.56 -1.13
N GLY A 26 6.69 19.03 -1.82
CA GLY A 26 7.68 19.94 -1.24
C GLY A 26 7.04 21.23 -0.69
N THR A 27 6.22 21.88 -1.52
CA THR A 27 5.48 23.09 -1.12
C THR A 27 4.54 22.82 0.07
N LEU A 28 3.87 21.66 0.08
CA LEU A 28 2.99 21.26 1.18
C LEU A 28 3.78 21.08 2.49
N ARG A 29 4.93 20.39 2.43
CA ARG A 29 5.79 20.16 3.58
C ARG A 29 6.22 21.47 4.24
N GLU A 30 6.75 22.41 3.46
CA GLU A 30 7.20 23.71 3.96
C GLU A 30 6.08 24.46 4.70
N ARG A 31 4.86 24.44 4.13
CA ARG A 31 3.68 25.08 4.74
C ARG A 31 3.25 24.40 6.05
N LEU A 32 3.36 23.08 6.15
CA LEU A 32 2.99 22.33 7.35
C LEU A 32 4.04 22.53 8.46
N GLU A 33 5.33 22.39 8.12
CA GLU A 33 6.44 22.59 9.06
C GLU A 33 6.49 24.03 9.59
N GLY A 34 6.33 25.03 8.70
CA GLY A 34 6.27 26.44 9.11
C GLY A 34 5.11 26.79 10.05
N LYS A 35 4.09 25.92 10.16
CA LYS A 35 2.96 26.05 11.09
C LYS A 35 3.07 25.13 12.32
N GLY A 36 4.15 24.35 12.45
CA GLY A 36 4.29 23.33 13.50
C GLY A 36 3.24 22.21 13.39
N ARG A 37 2.76 21.91 12.18
CA ARG A 37 1.72 20.90 11.89
C ARG A 37 2.24 19.75 11.03
N GLY A 38 3.54 19.47 11.11
CA GLY A 38 4.14 18.33 10.43
C GLY A 38 3.48 17.03 10.89
N VAL A 39 3.04 16.21 9.93
CA VAL A 39 2.51 14.87 10.17
C VAL A 39 3.03 13.91 9.10
N PRO A 40 3.11 12.60 9.35
CA PRO A 40 3.52 11.63 8.33
C PRO A 40 2.49 11.54 7.20
N PHE A 41 2.96 11.59 5.96
CA PHE A 41 2.16 11.37 4.76
C PHE A 41 2.52 10.03 4.11
N GLY A 42 1.54 9.42 3.47
CA GLY A 42 1.68 8.17 2.72
C GLY A 42 1.07 8.31 1.33
N VAL A 43 1.80 7.93 0.29
CA VAL A 43 1.29 7.88 -1.08
C VAL A 43 0.96 6.45 -1.47
N GLU A 44 -0.28 6.22 -1.87
CA GLU A 44 -0.86 4.89 -2.07
C GLU A 44 -0.84 4.45 -3.53
N VAL A 45 -0.58 3.15 -3.73
CA VAL A 45 -0.64 2.49 -5.04
C VAL A 45 -2.09 2.52 -5.56
N MET A 46 -2.26 2.86 -6.83
CA MET A 46 -3.55 3.05 -7.49
C MET A 46 -4.05 1.78 -8.20
N GLY A 47 -5.37 1.58 -8.23
CA GLY A 47 -6.02 0.41 -8.84
C GLY A 47 -6.14 0.42 -10.37
N ARG A 48 -5.57 1.40 -11.08
CA ARG A 48 -5.71 1.53 -12.55
C ARG A 48 -4.37 1.71 -13.25
N VAL A 49 -4.14 0.92 -14.30
CA VAL A 49 -2.87 0.87 -15.05
C VAL A 49 -2.50 2.16 -15.79
N ARG A 50 -3.50 3.00 -16.12
CA ARG A 50 -3.29 4.26 -16.86
C ARG A 50 -3.12 5.47 -15.94
N ASP A 51 -3.31 5.31 -14.64
CA ASP A 51 -3.15 6.38 -13.69
C ASP A 51 -1.67 6.49 -13.25
N LEU A 52 -1.36 7.60 -12.56
CA LEU A 52 -0.10 7.72 -11.83
C LEU A 52 -0.29 6.98 -10.50
N GLY A 53 0.68 6.18 -10.06
CA GLY A 53 0.58 5.44 -8.80
C GLY A 53 0.78 3.95 -8.95
N SER A 54 1.60 3.48 -9.90
CA SER A 54 2.16 2.13 -9.80
C SER A 54 3.03 2.01 -8.54
N LEU A 55 3.42 0.79 -8.17
CA LEU A 55 4.42 0.61 -7.10
C LEU A 55 5.71 1.40 -7.39
N ASP A 56 6.18 1.38 -8.63
CA ASP A 56 7.38 2.13 -9.03
C ASP A 56 7.19 3.65 -8.86
N ASP A 57 6.04 4.20 -9.25
CA ASP A 57 5.75 5.63 -9.07
C ASP A 57 5.74 6.00 -7.58
N VAL A 58 5.09 5.18 -6.75
CA VAL A 58 4.95 5.38 -5.31
C VAL A 58 6.33 5.34 -4.62
N LEU A 59 7.17 4.38 -4.99
CA LEU A 59 8.55 4.29 -4.51
C LEU A 59 9.38 5.50 -4.95
N GLU A 60 9.22 5.94 -6.20
CA GLU A 60 9.96 7.09 -6.73
C GLU A 60 9.57 8.40 -6.04
N ILE A 61 8.26 8.65 -5.84
CA ILE A 61 7.77 9.79 -5.06
C ILE A 61 8.34 9.76 -3.65
N SER A 62 8.36 8.58 -3.01
CA SER A 62 8.91 8.44 -1.66
C SER A 62 10.40 8.78 -1.61
N ARG A 63 11.22 8.23 -2.52
CA ARG A 63 12.66 8.52 -2.62
C ARG A 63 12.94 10.00 -2.87
N ARG A 64 12.20 10.62 -3.79
CA ARG A 64 12.42 12.03 -4.16
C ARG A 64 12.01 12.99 -3.06
N THR A 65 11.02 12.64 -2.25
CA THR A 65 10.56 13.50 -1.14
C THR A 65 11.28 13.23 0.17
N ASN A 66 11.66 11.99 0.49
CA ASN A 66 12.26 11.55 1.76
C ASN A 66 11.37 11.73 3.01
N TRP A 67 10.11 12.14 2.86
CA TRP A 67 9.17 12.32 4.00
C TRP A 67 7.79 11.75 3.74
N VAL A 68 7.45 11.47 2.49
CA VAL A 68 6.25 10.73 2.11
C VAL A 68 6.60 9.26 2.04
N ARG A 69 5.84 8.43 2.74
CA ARG A 69 6.04 6.98 2.80
C ARG A 69 5.28 6.31 1.65
N PRO A 70 5.78 5.21 1.07
CA PRO A 70 4.94 4.39 0.21
C PRO A 70 3.85 3.68 1.03
N VAL A 71 2.66 3.57 0.46
CA VAL A 71 1.53 2.81 1.00
C VAL A 71 1.16 1.74 -0.02
N LEU A 72 1.17 0.49 0.42
CA LEU A 72 0.78 -0.65 -0.43
C LEU A 72 -0.72 -0.82 -0.35
N ASP A 73 -1.38 -0.92 -1.50
CA ASP A 73 -2.73 -1.48 -1.58
C ASP A 73 -2.68 -2.76 -2.39
N PHE A 74 -2.85 -3.90 -1.71
CA PHE A 74 -2.80 -5.19 -2.37
C PHE A 74 -4.06 -5.51 -3.19
N ALA A 75 -5.21 -4.89 -2.92
CA ALA A 75 -6.37 -4.97 -3.79
C ALA A 75 -6.08 -4.30 -5.14
N HIS A 76 -5.55 -3.07 -5.10
CA HIS A 76 -5.13 -2.35 -6.30
C HIS A 76 -4.04 -3.07 -7.09
N MET A 77 -3.01 -3.58 -6.39
CA MET A 77 -1.92 -4.33 -7.02
C MET A 77 -2.40 -5.67 -7.60
N HIS A 78 -3.32 -6.36 -6.93
CA HIS A 78 -3.95 -7.56 -7.48
C HIS A 78 -4.76 -7.24 -8.74
N ALA A 79 -5.55 -6.16 -8.74
CA ALA A 79 -6.32 -5.74 -9.91
C ALA A 79 -5.43 -5.39 -11.11
N THR A 80 -4.40 -4.55 -10.92
CA THR A 80 -3.54 -4.05 -12.01
C THR A 80 -2.57 -5.10 -12.56
N SER A 81 -2.33 -6.18 -11.80
CA SER A 81 -1.56 -7.36 -12.21
C SER A 81 -2.42 -8.46 -12.85
N ASP A 82 -3.72 -8.24 -13.04
CA ASP A 82 -4.67 -9.26 -13.52
C ASP A 82 -4.79 -10.48 -12.59
N GLY A 83 -4.78 -10.24 -11.28
CA GLY A 83 -4.91 -11.27 -10.27
C GLY A 83 -3.58 -11.89 -9.81
N GLY A 84 -2.46 -11.18 -9.93
CA GLY A 84 -1.11 -11.73 -9.69
C GLY A 84 -0.76 -12.03 -8.23
N PHE A 85 -1.49 -11.48 -7.26
CA PHE A 85 -1.22 -11.67 -5.83
C PHE A 85 -1.99 -12.87 -5.27
N VAL A 86 -1.45 -14.09 -5.50
CA VAL A 86 -2.08 -15.35 -5.05
C VAL A 86 -1.17 -16.16 -4.12
N GLY A 87 0.14 -16.09 -4.32
CA GLY A 87 1.15 -16.75 -3.48
C GLY A 87 1.94 -15.74 -2.65
N VAL A 88 2.85 -16.23 -1.79
CA VAL A 88 3.65 -15.41 -0.86
C VAL A 88 4.62 -14.48 -1.59
N GLU A 89 5.26 -14.99 -2.65
CA GLU A 89 6.35 -14.30 -3.36
C GLU A 89 5.97 -12.91 -3.90
N PRO A 90 4.84 -12.70 -4.60
CA PRO A 90 4.41 -11.37 -5.01
C PRO A 90 4.28 -10.36 -3.86
N PHE A 91 3.77 -10.79 -2.70
CA PHE A 91 3.69 -9.92 -1.52
C PHE A 91 5.07 -9.60 -0.96
N ALA A 92 5.94 -10.62 -0.84
CA ALA A 92 7.29 -10.46 -0.31
C ALA A 92 8.11 -9.47 -1.17
N LEU A 93 8.09 -9.62 -2.49
CA LEU A 93 8.79 -8.71 -3.41
C LEU A 93 8.29 -7.27 -3.31
N ALA A 94 6.98 -7.06 -3.17
CA ALA A 94 6.41 -5.73 -2.99
C ALA A 94 6.82 -5.11 -1.65
N LEU A 95 6.80 -5.90 -0.57
CA LEU A 95 7.21 -5.47 0.76
C LEU A 95 8.71 -5.16 0.82
N GLU A 96 9.56 -5.98 0.19
CA GLU A 96 11.02 -5.75 0.08
C GLU A 96 11.33 -4.45 -0.67
N ALA A 97 10.62 -4.18 -1.76
CA ALA A 97 10.79 -2.95 -2.53
C ALA A 97 10.44 -1.71 -1.68
N VAL A 98 9.42 -1.80 -0.84
CA VAL A 98 9.01 -0.76 0.10
C VAL A 98 9.98 -0.65 1.29
N ASP A 99 10.44 -1.77 1.85
CA ASP A 99 11.40 -1.81 2.95
C ASP A 99 12.69 -1.05 2.61
N ALA A 100 13.17 -1.21 1.38
CA ALA A 100 14.37 -0.56 0.87
C ALA A 100 14.30 0.99 0.82
N VAL A 101 13.10 1.58 0.87
CA VAL A 101 12.91 3.05 0.85
C VAL A 101 12.36 3.59 2.17
N LEU A 102 11.76 2.75 3.01
CA LEU A 102 11.21 3.17 4.29
C LEU A 102 12.30 3.45 5.31
N GLU A 103 12.16 4.57 6.03
CA GLU A 103 12.97 4.88 7.20
C GLU A 103 12.99 3.70 8.21
N ALA A 104 14.16 3.42 8.78
CA ALA A 104 14.32 2.36 9.76
C ALA A 104 13.33 2.51 10.93
N GLY A 105 12.68 1.40 11.31
CA GLY A 105 11.69 1.37 12.39
C GLY A 105 10.31 1.90 12.02
N SER A 106 10.10 2.53 10.86
CA SER A 106 8.76 2.87 10.39
C SER A 106 7.98 1.60 10.03
N PRO A 107 6.72 1.42 10.47
CA PRO A 107 5.95 0.26 10.06
C PRO A 107 5.58 0.36 8.57
N PHE A 108 5.38 -0.79 7.93
CA PHE A 108 4.64 -0.83 6.66
C PHE A 108 3.24 -0.24 6.88
N HIS A 109 2.72 0.44 5.86
CA HIS A 109 1.33 0.86 5.81
C HIS A 109 0.67 0.17 4.61
N ILE A 110 -0.31 -0.67 4.90
CA ILE A 110 -0.89 -1.60 3.94
C ILE A 110 -2.39 -1.44 3.97
N HIS A 111 -3.02 -1.27 2.82
CA HIS A 111 -4.43 -1.43 2.61
C HIS A 111 -4.70 -2.82 2.02
N PHE A 112 -5.77 -3.45 2.51
CA PHE A 112 -6.12 -4.81 2.11
C PHE A 112 -7.63 -5.00 2.09
N SER A 113 -8.12 -5.56 1.00
CA SER A 113 -9.50 -6.01 0.83
C SER A 113 -9.55 -6.96 -0.35
N ASP A 114 -10.62 -7.73 -0.50
CA ASP A 114 -10.82 -8.46 -1.76
C ASP A 114 -11.36 -7.48 -2.83
N ILE A 115 -11.21 -7.81 -4.11
CA ILE A 115 -11.42 -6.84 -5.20
C ILE A 115 -12.00 -7.49 -6.46
N ALA A 116 -12.95 -6.80 -7.08
CA ALA A 116 -13.37 -7.06 -8.45
C ALA A 116 -12.57 -6.18 -9.41
N PHE A 117 -12.08 -6.77 -10.49
CA PHE A 117 -11.32 -6.05 -11.52
C PHE A 117 -11.67 -6.54 -12.92
N ALA A 118 -11.42 -5.70 -13.92
CA ALA A 118 -11.59 -6.02 -15.32
C ALA A 118 -10.53 -5.30 -16.16
N ASN A 119 -9.95 -5.99 -17.14
CA ASN A 119 -8.92 -5.44 -18.02
C ASN A 119 -7.78 -4.75 -17.25
N ARG A 120 -7.31 -5.36 -16.16
CA ARG A 120 -6.26 -4.82 -15.28
C ARG A 120 -6.61 -3.48 -14.62
N ASN A 121 -7.88 -3.24 -14.32
CA ASN A 121 -8.33 -2.07 -13.58
C ASN A 121 -9.31 -2.51 -12.50
N GLU A 122 -9.16 -1.93 -11.31
CA GLU A 122 -10.13 -2.09 -10.24
C GLU A 122 -11.55 -1.69 -10.70
N THR A 123 -12.55 -2.32 -10.10
CA THR A 123 -13.95 -1.95 -10.28
C THR A 123 -14.60 -1.62 -8.94
N LYS A 124 -14.47 -2.50 -7.95
CA LYS A 124 -14.96 -2.28 -6.59
C LYS A 124 -14.32 -3.24 -5.60
N HIS A 125 -14.12 -2.79 -4.36
CA HIS A 125 -13.83 -3.66 -3.23
C HIS A 125 -14.99 -4.63 -2.99
N LEU A 126 -14.65 -5.83 -2.56
CA LEU A 126 -15.57 -6.94 -2.32
C LEU A 126 -15.53 -7.36 -0.86
N PRO A 127 -16.62 -7.95 -0.34
CA PRO A 127 -16.56 -8.76 0.86
C PRO A 127 -15.45 -9.82 0.75
N TYR A 128 -14.75 -10.05 1.85
CA TYR A 128 -13.58 -10.94 1.87
C TYR A 128 -13.97 -12.38 1.54
N GLY A 129 -13.33 -12.96 0.52
CA GLY A 129 -13.60 -14.33 0.06
C GLY A 129 -14.41 -14.41 -1.23
N GLU A 130 -15.00 -13.31 -1.70
CA GLU A 130 -15.75 -13.28 -2.97
C GLU A 130 -14.86 -13.14 -4.21
N GLY A 131 -13.70 -12.50 -4.07
CA GLY A 131 -12.68 -12.42 -5.11
C GLY A 131 -11.59 -13.47 -4.91
N THR A 132 -10.40 -13.20 -5.46
CA THR A 132 -9.27 -14.14 -5.51
C THR A 132 -8.13 -13.78 -4.56
N LEU A 133 -8.17 -12.61 -3.92
CA LEU A 133 -7.11 -12.17 -3.02
C LEU A 133 -7.29 -12.76 -1.61
N ARG A 134 -6.23 -13.32 -1.03
CA ARG A 134 -6.26 -13.95 0.30
C ARG A 134 -5.19 -13.37 1.22
N ALA A 135 -5.52 -13.25 2.50
CA ALA A 135 -4.65 -12.65 3.52
C ALA A 135 -3.57 -13.61 4.03
N ASP A 136 -3.73 -14.93 3.87
CA ASP A 136 -2.73 -15.93 4.30
C ASP A 136 -1.36 -15.73 3.65
N PRO A 137 -1.25 -15.57 2.30
CA PRO A 137 0.02 -15.26 1.67
C PRO A 137 0.66 -13.95 2.15
N LEU A 138 -0.15 -12.90 2.40
CA LEU A 138 0.33 -11.64 2.97
C LEU A 138 0.91 -11.85 4.37
N ARG A 139 0.21 -12.59 5.23
CA ARG A 139 0.70 -12.93 6.58
C ARG A 139 2.06 -13.62 6.51
N GLU A 140 2.18 -14.61 5.62
CA GLU A 140 3.44 -15.35 5.45
C GLU A 140 4.57 -14.46 4.95
N ALA A 141 4.29 -13.56 4.00
CA ALA A 141 5.28 -12.61 3.51
C ALA A 141 5.72 -11.62 4.60
N LEU A 142 4.80 -11.15 5.44
CA LEU A 142 5.13 -10.29 6.58
C LEU A 142 6.05 -10.99 7.60
N TYR A 143 5.94 -12.31 7.80
CA TYR A 143 6.85 -13.05 8.68
C TYR A 143 8.28 -13.17 8.16
N LEU A 144 8.50 -12.95 6.85
CA LEU A 144 9.84 -12.97 6.27
C LEU A 144 10.62 -11.68 6.56
N LEU A 145 9.94 -10.63 7.03
CA LEU A 145 10.51 -9.30 7.24
C LEU A 145 10.39 -8.89 8.70
N ASP A 146 11.51 -8.51 9.32
CA ASP A 146 11.55 -8.01 10.70
C ASP A 146 11.14 -6.52 10.76
N ARG A 147 9.92 -6.22 10.33
CA ARG A 147 9.34 -4.86 10.36
C ARG A 147 7.85 -4.93 10.70
N PRO A 148 7.36 -4.12 11.66
CA PRO A 148 5.95 -4.06 11.97
C PRO A 148 5.12 -3.58 10.78
N ALA A 149 3.85 -3.99 10.72
CA ALA A 149 2.92 -3.53 9.69
C ALA A 149 1.62 -3.04 10.32
N THR A 150 1.14 -1.89 9.83
CA THR A 150 -0.25 -1.46 10.00
C THR A 150 -1.02 -1.90 8.76
N VAL A 151 -2.01 -2.79 8.95
CA VAL A 151 -2.92 -3.22 7.88
C VAL A 151 -4.30 -2.61 8.12
N ILE A 152 -4.79 -1.88 7.13
CA ILE A 152 -6.12 -1.25 7.10
C ILE A 152 -7.01 -2.06 6.16
N SER A 153 -8.19 -2.46 6.64
CA SER A 153 -9.18 -3.11 5.79
C SER A 153 -10.02 -2.06 5.08
N GLU A 154 -10.16 -2.21 3.76
CA GLU A 154 -11.07 -1.41 2.92
C GLU A 154 -12.27 -2.22 2.43
N SER A 155 -12.49 -3.38 3.07
CA SER A 155 -13.63 -4.22 2.78
C SER A 155 -14.95 -3.45 3.03
N PRO A 156 -16.01 -3.72 2.26
CA PRO A 156 -17.27 -2.98 2.37
C PRO A 156 -18.05 -3.24 3.66
N ASP A 157 -17.60 -4.18 4.50
CA ASP A 157 -18.27 -4.58 5.73
C ASP A 157 -17.32 -4.98 6.87
N GLU A 158 -17.83 -4.88 8.10
CA GLU A 158 -17.13 -5.21 9.35
C GLU A 158 -16.73 -6.69 9.41
N ARG A 159 -17.61 -7.60 8.95
CA ARG A 159 -17.38 -9.05 9.05
C ARG A 159 -16.16 -9.46 8.23
N SER A 160 -16.04 -8.93 7.02
CA SER A 160 -14.88 -9.10 6.15
C SER A 160 -13.61 -8.57 6.80
N SER A 161 -13.67 -7.38 7.40
CA SER A 161 -12.54 -6.77 8.11
C SER A 161 -12.08 -7.63 9.30
N GLN A 162 -13.00 -8.18 10.09
CA GLN A 162 -12.66 -9.10 11.18
C GLN A 162 -12.11 -10.44 10.67
N ALA A 163 -12.60 -10.95 9.54
CA ALA A 163 -12.06 -12.17 8.93
C ALA A 163 -10.61 -11.99 8.46
N ILE A 164 -10.30 -10.88 7.79
CA ILE A 164 -8.92 -10.51 7.41
C ILE A 164 -8.03 -10.41 8.66
N ARG A 165 -8.50 -9.68 9.68
CA ARG A 165 -7.78 -9.53 10.95
C ARG A 165 -7.50 -10.89 11.61
N ALA A 166 -8.48 -11.79 11.64
CA ALA A 166 -8.32 -13.11 12.23
C ALA A 166 -7.24 -13.94 11.52
N VAL A 167 -7.19 -13.88 10.18
CA VAL A 167 -6.14 -14.53 9.40
C VAL A 167 -4.77 -13.94 9.74
N LEU A 168 -4.62 -12.61 9.68
CA LEU A 168 -3.34 -11.94 9.93
C LEU A 168 -2.84 -12.14 11.37
N ALA A 169 -3.74 -12.18 12.35
CA ALA A 169 -3.40 -12.36 13.77
C ALA A 169 -3.10 -13.82 14.17
N ALA A 170 -3.50 -14.81 13.36
CA ALA A 170 -3.42 -16.23 13.73
C ALA A 170 -1.99 -16.69 14.08
N GLY A 171 -0.96 -16.14 13.42
CA GLY A 171 0.44 -16.48 13.70
C GLY A 171 1.11 -15.66 14.80
N ALA A 172 0.48 -14.57 15.29
CA ALA A 172 1.08 -13.73 16.34
C ALA A 172 1.08 -14.44 17.71
N SER A 173 0.21 -15.45 17.89
CA SER A 173 0.00 -16.15 19.16
C SER A 173 1.04 -17.23 19.52
N SER A 174 1.99 -17.55 18.62
CA SER A 174 3.02 -18.57 18.85
C SER A 174 4.38 -18.02 19.30
N VAL A 175 4.60 -16.70 19.26
CA VAL A 175 5.91 -16.09 19.60
C VAL A 175 5.97 -15.61 21.06
N GLU A 176 4.84 -15.33 21.72
CA GLU A 176 4.80 -14.89 23.13
C GLU A 176 4.93 -16.03 24.16
N ARG A 177 5.20 -17.28 23.74
CA ARG A 177 5.35 -18.44 24.65
C ARG A 177 6.75 -19.04 24.72
N SER A 178 7.77 -18.31 24.28
CA SER A 178 9.16 -18.70 24.49
C SER A 178 10.07 -17.48 24.58
N SER A 179 10.10 -16.84 25.76
CA SER A 179 11.21 -16.03 26.30
C SER A 179 10.97 -15.81 27.79
#